data_AF-A0A0P1J7S4-F1
#
_entry.id   AF-A0A0P1J7S4-F1
#
_cell.length_a   1.000
_cell.length_b   1.000
_cell.length_c   1.000
_cell.angle_alpha   90.00
_cell.angle_beta   90.00
_cell.angle_gamma   90.00
#
_symmetry.space_group_name_H-M   'P 1'
#
loop_
_entity.id
_entity.type
_entity.pdbx_description
1 polymer ?
#
loop_
_entity_poly.entity_id
_entity_poly.type
_entity_poly.pdbx_seq_one_letter_code
_entity_poly.pdbx_strand_id
1 'polypeptide(L)'
;MDKFTVWTVILSLAFGSFGLRFLFIGLIGDRTLPDWVMRHLRYTAVAILPGLVIPLVLWPAGTGGEPEPARMAAACVTFAVGYWRKSVLLAVIAGAITLYGGLYLLN
;
A
#
# COMPACT_ATOMS: atom_id res chain seq x y z
N MET A 1 -20.05 -25.05 7.21
CA MET A 1 -20.82 -23.79 7.13
C MET A 1 -22.13 -24.11 6.44
N ASP A 2 -23.25 -23.91 7.15
CA ASP A 2 -24.57 -24.08 6.57
C ASP A 2 -24.79 -23.12 5.39
N LYS A 3 -25.43 -23.61 4.34
CA LYS A 3 -25.65 -22.87 3.08
C LYS A 3 -26.41 -21.56 3.32
N PHE A 4 -27.31 -21.57 4.30
CA PHE A 4 -28.05 -20.39 4.75
C PHE A 4 -27.13 -19.33 5.36
N THR A 5 -26.23 -19.72 6.25
CA THR A 5 -25.24 -18.81 6.86
C THR A 5 -24.37 -18.13 5.81
N VAL A 6 -23.89 -18.88 4.81
CA VAL A 6 -23.08 -18.31 3.72
C VAL A 6 -23.87 -17.26 2.94
N TRP A 7 -25.12 -17.58 2.58
CA TRP A 7 -25.97 -16.65 1.85
C TRP A 7 -26.29 -15.38 2.65
N THR A 8 -26.61 -15.52 3.94
CA THR A 8 -26.87 -14.38 4.83
C THR A 8 -25.63 -13.48 4.95
N VAL A 9 -24.44 -14.07 5.10
CA VAL A 9 -23.18 -13.29 5.18
C VAL A 9 -22.92 -12.56 3.87
N ILE A 10 -23.05 -13.23 2.72
CA ILE A 10 -22.87 -12.59 1.40
C ILE A 10 -23.83 -11.41 1.24
N LEU A 11 -25.11 -11.62 1.55
CA LEU A 11 -26.14 -10.59 1.39
C LEU A 11 -25.91 -9.41 2.35
N SER A 12 -25.53 -9.69 3.60
CA SER A 12 -25.18 -8.68 4.61
C SER A 12 -23.95 -7.87 4.19
N LEU A 13 -22.89 -8.54 3.72
CA LEU A 13 -21.67 -7.89 3.27
C LEU A 13 -21.89 -7.05 2.01
N ALA A 14 -22.70 -7.56 1.08
CA ALA A 14 -23.10 -6.84 -0.13
C ALA A 14 -23.90 -5.58 0.21
N PHE A 15 -24.90 -5.71 1.09
CA PHE A 15 -25.73 -4.59 1.50
C PHE A 15 -24.95 -3.56 2.32
N GLY A 16 -24.06 -4.01 3.21
CA GLY A 16 -23.16 -3.14 3.97
C GLY A 16 -22.20 -2.36 3.08
N SER A 17 -21.56 -3.02 2.10
CA SER A 17 -20.64 -2.37 1.16
C SER A 17 -21.37 -1.37 0.25
N PHE A 18 -22.52 -1.77 -0.30
CA PHE A 18 -23.34 -0.91 -1.13
C PHE A 18 -23.88 0.29 -0.33
N GLY A 19 -24.39 0.07 0.88
CA GLY A 19 -24.90 1.11 1.76
C GLY A 19 -23.83 2.12 2.14
N LEU A 20 -22.62 1.66 2.50
CA LEU A 20 -21.49 2.54 2.79
C LEU A 20 -21.15 3.41 1.58
N ARG A 21 -21.01 2.80 0.38
CA ARG A 21 -20.71 3.53 -0.86
C ARG A 21 -21.80 4.54 -1.21
N PHE A 22 -23.07 4.14 -1.03
CA PHE A 22 -24.23 5.00 -1.27
C PHE A 22 -24.28 6.18 -0.30
N LEU A 23 -23.88 6.01 0.97
CA LEU A 23 -23.76 7.13 1.91
C LEU A 23 -22.72 8.16 1.44
N PHE A 24 -21.56 7.70 0.96
CA PHE A 24 -20.53 8.61 0.46
C PHE A 24 -20.96 9.37 -0.80
N ILE A 25 -21.57 8.71 -1.77
CA ILE A 25 -21.95 9.35 -3.05
C ILE A 25 -23.30 10.07 -2.94
N GLY A 26 -24.30 9.43 -2.35
CA GLY A 26 -25.68 9.93 -2.31
C GLY A 26 -25.96 10.97 -1.22
N LEU A 27 -25.31 10.88 -0.04
CA LEU A 27 -25.53 11.86 1.04
C LEU A 27 -24.47 12.97 1.05
N ILE A 28 -23.21 12.62 0.76
CA ILE A 28 -22.07 13.57 0.78
C ILE A 28 -21.78 14.19 -0.59
N GLY A 29 -22.11 13.52 -1.70
CA GLY A 29 -21.63 13.91 -3.04
C GLY A 29 -22.12 15.26 -3.55
N ASP A 30 -23.24 15.78 -3.03
CA ASP A 30 -23.83 17.07 -3.45
C ASP A 30 -23.50 18.23 -2.48
N ARG A 31 -22.66 17.99 -1.47
CA ARG A 31 -22.24 19.00 -0.49
C ARG A 31 -20.79 19.38 -0.74
N THR A 32 -20.50 20.68 -0.66
CA THR A 32 -19.12 21.19 -0.64
C THR A 32 -18.41 20.60 0.58
N LEU A 33 -17.51 19.63 0.33
CA LEU A 33 -16.76 18.95 1.38
C LEU A 33 -15.93 19.98 2.14
N PRO A 34 -16.08 20.11 3.48
CA PRO A 34 -15.29 21.06 4.25
C PRO A 34 -13.81 20.69 4.17
N ASP A 35 -12.93 21.71 4.16
CA ASP A 35 -11.49 21.55 3.94
C ASP A 35 -10.80 20.54 4.87
N TRP A 36 -11.34 20.34 6.08
CA TRP A 36 -10.85 19.34 7.02
C TRP A 36 -10.98 17.91 6.48
N VAL A 37 -12.08 17.58 5.79
CA VAL A 37 -12.31 16.24 5.19
C VAL A 37 -11.35 16.03 4.01
N MET A 38 -11.23 17.03 3.14
CA MET A 38 -10.27 17.01 2.03
C MET A 38 -8.82 16.83 2.51
N ARG A 39 -8.46 17.45 3.64
CA ARG A 39 -7.15 17.30 4.26
C ARG A 39 -6.91 15.87 4.74
N HIS A 40 -7.89 15.22 5.37
CA HIS A 40 -7.77 13.83 5.82
C HIS A 40 -7.69 12.84 4.66
N LEU A 41 -8.53 13.01 3.62
CA LEU A 41 -8.46 12.18 2.41
C LEU A 41 -7.08 12.24 1.74
N ARG A 42 -6.47 13.44 1.69
CA ARG A 42 -5.14 13.63 1.12
C ARG A 42 -4.05 12.93 1.95
N TYR A 43 -4.24 12.78 3.26
CA TYR A 43 -3.30 12.06 4.12
C TYR A 43 -3.46 10.53 4.03
N THR A 44 -4.65 10.01 3.70
CA THR A 44 -4.88 8.56 3.57
C THR A 44 -3.96 7.94 2.51
N ALA A 45 -3.86 8.56 1.33
CA ALA A 45 -2.99 8.05 0.26
C ALA A 45 -1.51 7.98 0.70
N VAL A 46 -1.03 9.01 1.40
CA VAL A 46 0.33 9.06 1.93
C VAL A 46 0.55 8.03 3.04
N ALA A 47 -0.47 7.73 3.85
CA ALA A 47 -0.39 6.75 4.94
C ALA A 47 -0.48 5.29 4.47
N ILE A 48 -1.25 5.01 3.41
CA ILE A 48 -1.43 3.64 2.89
C ILE A 48 -0.14 3.14 2.21
N LEU A 49 0.59 4.02 1.50
CA LEU A 49 1.79 3.64 0.76
C LEU A 49 2.85 2.96 1.65
N PRO A 50 3.27 3.52 2.80
CA PRO A 50 4.16 2.83 3.73
C PRO A 50 3.56 1.54 4.29
N GLY A 51 2.26 1.54 4.64
CA GLY A 51 1.59 0.37 5.20
C GLY A 51 1.61 -0.85 4.29
N LEU A 52 1.59 -0.63 2.97
CA LEU A 52 1.67 -1.69 1.98
C LEU A 52 3.11 -2.13 1.68
N VAL A 53 4.07 -1.19 1.69
CA VAL A 53 5.46 -1.45 1.28
C VAL A 53 6.32 -2.02 2.42
N ILE A 54 6.18 -1.53 3.66
CA ILE A 54 6.97 -1.96 4.83
C ILE A 54 6.97 -3.48 5.05
N PRO A 55 5.81 -4.19 5.08
CA PRO A 55 5.82 -5.64 5.29
C PRO A 55 6.53 -6.37 4.16
N LEU A 56 6.43 -5.90 2.92
CA LEU A 56 7.06 -6.50 1.76
C LEU A 56 8.60 -6.39 1.79
N VAL A 57 9.11 -5.32 2.41
CA VAL A 57 10.54 -5.06 2.55
C VAL A 57 11.14 -5.80 3.75
N LEU A 58 10.47 -5.76 4.90
CA LEU A 58 10.99 -6.34 6.15
C LEU A 58 10.76 -7.85 6.23
N TRP A 59 9.64 -8.35 5.72
CA TRP A 59 9.30 -9.77 5.68
C TRP A 59 8.92 -10.17 4.25
N PRO A 60 9.91 -10.33 3.36
CA PRO A 60 9.59 -10.72 2.00
C PRO A 60 8.99 -12.13 2.00
N ALA A 61 7.76 -12.25 1.50
CA ALA A 61 7.06 -13.54 1.39
C ALA A 61 7.84 -14.57 0.55
N GLY A 62 8.79 -14.13 -0.27
CA GLY A 62 9.63 -14.98 -1.12
C GLY A 62 10.86 -15.61 -0.43
N THR A 63 11.24 -15.22 0.79
CA THR A 63 12.46 -15.73 1.46
C THR A 63 12.20 -16.46 2.78
N GLY A 64 10.97 -16.90 3.03
CA GLY A 64 10.68 -17.75 4.21
C GLY A 64 10.87 -17.05 5.57
N GLY A 65 10.98 -15.72 5.59
CA GLY A 65 11.13 -14.93 6.83
C GLY A 65 12.56 -14.60 7.23
N GLU A 66 13.57 -14.92 6.41
CA GLU A 66 14.92 -14.42 6.65
C GLU A 66 15.13 -13.03 6.02
N PRO A 67 15.60 -12.04 6.81
CA PRO A 67 15.89 -10.71 6.31
C PRO A 67 17.13 -10.77 5.40
N GLU A 68 16.91 -10.61 4.10
CA GLU A 68 17.99 -10.55 3.11
C GLU A 68 18.64 -9.16 3.16
N PRO A 69 19.93 -9.02 3.56
CA PRO A 69 20.58 -7.72 3.71
C PRO A 69 20.54 -6.87 2.43
N ALA A 70 20.58 -7.53 1.27
CA ALA A 70 20.49 -6.90 -0.05
C ALA A 70 19.13 -6.22 -0.31
N ARG A 71 18.01 -6.80 0.16
CA ARG A 71 16.68 -6.20 -0.01
C ARG A 71 16.47 -5.01 0.93
N MET A 72 16.99 -5.09 2.15
CA MET A 72 16.98 -3.96 3.07
C MET A 72 17.82 -2.79 2.54
N ALA A 73 19.01 -3.08 2.00
CA ALA A 73 19.85 -2.08 1.35
C ALA A 73 19.16 -1.45 0.13
N ALA A 74 18.56 -2.26 -0.75
CA ALA A 74 17.83 -1.78 -1.91
C ALA A 74 16.62 -0.89 -1.52
N ALA A 75 15.89 -1.27 -0.47
CA ALA A 75 14.77 -0.46 0.05
C ALA A 75 15.25 0.88 0.63
N CYS A 76 16.32 0.88 1.43
CA CYS A 76 16.92 2.10 1.95
C CYS A 76 17.41 3.03 0.83
N VAL A 77 18.08 2.48 -0.20
CA VAL A 77 18.54 3.26 -1.35
C VAL A 77 17.37 3.81 -2.16
N THR A 78 16.33 3.01 -2.39
CA THR A 78 15.11 3.45 -3.09
C THR A 78 14.44 4.60 -2.35
N PHE A 79 14.32 4.51 -1.01
CA PHE A 79 13.76 5.57 -0.19
C PHE A 79 14.64 6.83 -0.19
N ALA A 80 15.96 6.68 -0.04
CA ALA A 80 16.89 7.79 -0.01
C ALA A 80 16.90 8.56 -1.35
N VAL A 81 17.00 7.85 -2.47
CA VAL A 81 16.99 8.44 -3.82
C VAL A 81 15.62 9.05 -4.14
N GLY A 82 14.53 8.39 -3.76
CA GLY A 82 13.17 8.90 -3.92
C GLY A 82 12.93 10.20 -3.16
N TYR A 83 13.45 10.29 -1.93
CA TYR A 83 13.35 11.51 -1.12
C TYR A 83 14.19 12.65 -1.70
N TRP A 84 15.44 12.36 -2.12
CA TRP A 84 16.35 13.40 -2.60
C TRP A 84 16.02 13.91 -4.00
N ARG A 85 15.69 13.02 -4.94
CA ARG A 85 15.44 13.40 -6.34
C ARG A 85 13.98 13.74 -6.61
N LYS A 86 13.06 13.49 -5.66
CA LYS A 86 11.59 13.62 -5.80
C LYS A 86 11.04 12.96 -7.08
N SER A 87 11.78 12.01 -7.67
CA SER A 87 11.43 11.34 -8.93
C SER A 87 11.32 9.84 -8.69
N VAL A 88 10.12 9.31 -8.86
CA VAL A 88 9.83 7.88 -8.66
C VAL A 88 10.66 7.01 -9.60
N LEU A 89 10.85 7.43 -10.86
CA LEU A 89 11.60 6.66 -11.85
C LEU A 89 13.06 6.43 -11.43
N LEU A 90 13.78 7.47 -10.97
CA LEU A 90 15.17 7.30 -10.52
C LEU A 90 15.26 6.46 -9.25
N ALA A 91 14.27 6.54 -8.36
CA ALA A 91 14.22 5.71 -7.15
C ALA A 91 14.09 4.22 -7.52
N VAL A 92 13.17 3.89 -8.44
CA VAL A 92 12.96 2.52 -8.91
C VAL A 92 14.21 1.98 -9.61
N ILE A 93 14.84 2.77 -10.49
CA ILE A 93 16.05 2.35 -11.21
C ILE A 93 17.22 2.14 -10.23
N ALA A 94 17.45 3.08 -9.30
CA ALA A 94 18.50 2.96 -8.30
C ALA A 94 18.27 1.76 -7.36
N GLY A 95 17.02 1.52 -6.95
CA GLY A 95 16.61 0.35 -6.18
C GLY A 95 16.88 -0.95 -6.93
N ALA A 96 16.49 -1.03 -8.19
CA ALA A 96 16.74 -2.19 -9.05
C ALA A 96 18.24 -2.44 -9.22
N ILE A 97 19.04 -1.42 -9.50
CA ILE A 97 20.50 -1.54 -9.61
C ILE A 97 21.12 -2.03 -8.29
N THR A 98 20.65 -1.53 -7.15
CA THR A 98 21.14 -1.94 -5.83
C THR A 98 20.76 -3.38 -5.51
N LEU A 99 19.55 -3.80 -5.88
CA LEU A 99 19.08 -5.17 -5.70
C LEU A 99 19.86 -6.15 -6.58
N TYR A 100 20.00 -5.86 -7.88
CA TYR A 100 20.78 -6.70 -8.80
C TYR A 100 22.28 -6.70 -8.49
N GLY A 101 22.84 -5.55 -8.09
CA GLY A 101 24.24 -5.45 -7.67
C GLY A 101 24.50 -6.20 -6.37
N GLY A 102 23.60 -6.10 -5.40
CA GLY A 102 23.67 -6.86 -4.15
C GLY A 102 23.54 -8.37 -4.38
N LEU A 103 22.62 -8.79 -5.26
CA LEU A 103 22.45 -10.19 -5.64
C LEU A 103 23.67 -10.76 -6.37
N TYR A 104 24.35 -9.94 -7.19
CA TYR A 104 25.56 -10.35 -7.94
C TYR A 104 26.81 -10.42 -7.06
N LEU A 105 26.89 -9.64 -5.98
CA LEU A 105 28.05 -9.65 -5.07
C LEU A 105 27.97 -10.73 -3.97
N LEU A 106 26.77 -11.22 -3.67
CA LEU A 106 26.48 -12.19 -2.58
C LEU A 106 26.20 -13.62 -3.07
N ASN A 107 26.23 -13.87 -4.38
CA ASN A 107 26.04 -15.18 -5.02
C ASN A 107 27.28 -15.56 -5.83
#